data_AF-A0A7X9F1T2-F1
#
_entry.id   AF-A0A7X9F1T2-F1
#
_cell.length_a   1.000
_cell.length_b   1.000
_cell.length_c   1.000
_cell.angle_alpha   90.00
_cell.angle_beta   90.00
_cell.angle_gamma   90.00
#
_symmetry.space_group_name_H-M   'P 1'
#
loop_
_entity.id
_entity.type
_entity.pdbx_description
1 polymer ?
#
loop_
_entity_poly.entity_id
_entity_poly.type
_entity_poly.pdbx_seq_one_letter_code
_entity_poly.pdbx_strand_id
1 'polypeptide(L)'
;MYHVAGTIIVTLLLYLVSFLLYRTRIYSPTLHRKIWNTVLAATFLYTALAGILMALQQHIQLETGLTGFLRKWHVEAGVILGITGILHFLRHLPYFGSLFRRDEDEQPGNENITAITAHPGVNLFMTGFTSTSVQILLMREIMNIAGGYELSGGIFLGSWLILSSAGAAIAGRSGLNNLSRINMLFAAGPVASSVFFLLLARLFLDAGEIPSILETLVFTLILLTPVCLLSGFTFVKLMVAARDSDGSVPGKSFSVETTGGIVAGIVITILTSGILNTWELLITTIILYIAYYFLTYRIKGKLPALTAKIFFLLLIFLVLIADTDKLFRQILLPAVKITETRDTPYGNITRASY
;
A
#
# COMPACT_ATOMS: atom_id res chain seq x y z
N MET A 1 18.70 11.81 13.05
CA MET A 1 19.06 12.66 11.89
C MET A 1 17.77 13.10 11.20
N TYR A 2 17.80 14.08 10.27
CA TYR A 2 16.62 14.46 9.49
C TYR A 2 16.62 13.71 8.16
N HIS A 3 15.45 13.26 7.69
CA HIS A 3 15.26 12.46 6.49
C HIS A 3 14.66 13.31 5.36
N VAL A 4 15.11 14.56 5.21
CA VAL A 4 14.53 15.56 4.28
C VAL A 4 14.34 14.99 2.87
N ALA A 5 15.39 14.38 2.29
CA ALA A 5 15.31 13.79 0.95
C ALA A 5 14.29 12.64 0.89
N GLY A 6 14.25 11.80 1.93
CA GLY A 6 13.28 10.71 2.03
C GLY A 6 11.85 11.22 2.11
N THR A 7 11.60 12.24 2.92
CA THR A 7 10.28 12.87 3.10
C THR A 7 9.78 13.51 1.81
N ILE A 8 10.66 14.16 1.03
CA ILE A 8 10.32 14.68 -0.29
C ILE A 8 9.89 13.53 -1.22
N ILE A 9 10.70 12.48 -1.33
CA ILE A 9 10.44 11.33 -2.21
C ILE A 9 9.11 10.66 -1.86
N VAL A 10 8.88 10.37 -0.57
CA VAL A 10 7.63 9.75 -0.11
C VAL A 10 6.42 10.64 -0.36
N THR A 11 6.53 11.94 -0.10
CA THR A 11 5.41 12.88 -0.35
C THR A 11 5.04 12.91 -1.83
N LEU A 12 6.03 12.95 -2.72
CA LEU A 12 5.81 12.90 -4.16
C LEU A 12 5.23 11.56 -4.62
N LEU A 13 5.68 10.44 -4.05
CA LEU A 13 5.14 9.12 -4.34
C LEU A 13 3.68 8.97 -3.87
N LEU A 14 3.36 9.46 -2.67
CA LEU A 14 1.97 9.50 -2.19
C LEU A 14 1.09 10.40 -3.06
N TYR A 15 1.63 11.52 -3.54
CA TYR A 15 0.96 12.36 -4.54
C TYR A 15 0.73 11.62 -5.84
N LEU A 16 1.72 10.91 -6.36
CA LEU A 16 1.62 10.10 -7.56
C LEU A 16 0.57 9.00 -7.40
N VAL A 17 0.57 8.25 -6.29
CA VAL A 17 -0.44 7.23 -6.00
C VAL A 17 -1.84 7.85 -5.98
N SER A 18 -2.02 8.95 -5.25
CA SER A 18 -3.30 9.67 -5.18
C SER A 18 -3.74 10.19 -6.56
N PHE A 19 -2.80 10.67 -7.38
CA PHE A 19 -3.04 11.12 -8.74
C PHE A 19 -3.40 9.97 -9.68
N LEU A 20 -2.76 8.80 -9.56
CA LEU A 20 -3.10 7.60 -10.31
C LEU A 20 -4.50 7.11 -9.96
N LEU A 21 -4.86 7.11 -8.67
CA LEU A 21 -6.22 6.77 -8.20
C LEU A 21 -7.27 7.76 -8.73
N TYR A 22 -6.93 9.03 -8.86
CA TYR A 22 -7.76 10.03 -9.53
C TYR A 22 -7.92 9.72 -11.03
N ARG A 23 -6.81 9.45 -11.73
CA ARG A 23 -6.81 9.17 -13.18
C ARG A 23 -7.55 7.87 -13.52
N THR A 24 -7.56 6.89 -12.62
CA THR A 24 -8.29 5.63 -12.80
C THR A 24 -9.76 5.69 -12.38
N ARG A 25 -10.27 6.89 -12.01
CA ARG A 25 -11.65 7.15 -11.55
C ARG A 25 -12.01 6.46 -10.23
N ILE A 26 -11.03 5.99 -9.45
CA ILE A 26 -11.25 5.55 -8.06
C ILE A 26 -11.57 6.77 -7.19
N TYR A 27 -10.75 7.83 -7.29
CA TYR A 27 -11.00 9.09 -6.59
C TYR A 27 -11.77 10.07 -7.47
N SER A 28 -12.72 10.80 -6.86
CA SER A 28 -13.28 11.99 -7.49
C SER A 28 -12.23 13.12 -7.53
N PRO A 29 -12.32 14.06 -8.49
CA PRO A 29 -11.45 15.23 -8.52
C PRO A 29 -11.54 16.07 -7.23
N THR A 30 -12.73 16.10 -6.62
CA THR A 30 -13.00 16.76 -5.33
C THR A 30 -12.29 16.06 -4.18
N LEU A 31 -12.27 14.72 -4.14
CA LEU A 31 -11.62 13.96 -3.09
C LEU A 31 -10.10 14.13 -3.15
N HIS A 32 -9.48 14.01 -4.33
CA HIS A 32 -8.05 14.24 -4.48
C HIS A 32 -7.65 15.66 -4.03
N ARG A 33 -8.41 16.70 -4.41
CA ARG A 33 -8.23 18.07 -3.89
C ARG A 33 -8.32 18.14 -2.37
N LYS A 34 -9.37 17.54 -1.80
CA LYS A 34 -9.64 17.61 -0.37
C LYS A 34 -8.51 16.97 0.43
N ILE A 35 -8.02 15.80 0.00
CA ILE A 35 -6.89 15.11 0.64
C ILE A 35 -5.68 16.04 0.72
N TRP A 36 -5.21 16.57 -0.41
CA TRP A 36 -4.00 17.39 -0.43
C TRP A 36 -4.15 18.74 0.26
N ASN A 37 -5.34 19.36 0.20
CA ASN A 37 -5.62 20.58 0.97
C ASN A 37 -5.66 20.29 2.48
N THR A 38 -6.17 19.13 2.90
CA THR A 38 -6.14 18.71 4.30
C THR A 38 -4.71 18.43 4.77
N VAL A 39 -3.88 17.77 3.96
CA VAL A 39 -2.45 17.57 4.27
C VAL A 39 -1.73 18.91 4.41
N LEU A 40 -1.97 19.85 3.48
CA LEU A 40 -1.40 21.20 3.54
C LEU A 40 -1.82 21.94 4.81
N ALA A 41 -3.11 21.93 5.15
CA ALA A 41 -3.63 22.59 6.34
C ALA A 41 -3.11 21.94 7.64
N ALA A 42 -3.06 20.61 7.71
CA ALA A 42 -2.58 19.88 8.89
C ALA A 42 -1.08 20.10 9.13
N THR A 43 -0.27 20.05 8.07
CA THR A 43 1.18 20.30 8.15
C THR A 43 1.48 21.76 8.48
N PHE A 44 0.71 22.71 7.93
CA PHE A 44 0.78 24.12 8.32
C PHE A 44 0.50 24.31 9.81
N LEU A 45 -0.63 23.79 10.30
CA LEU A 45 -1.03 23.93 11.70
C LEU A 45 0.00 23.31 12.64
N TYR A 46 0.47 22.09 12.34
CA TYR A 46 1.50 21.42 13.13
C TYR A 46 2.81 22.22 13.15
N THR A 47 3.29 22.66 11.98
CA THR A 47 4.55 23.41 11.88
C THR A 47 4.46 24.72 12.65
N ALA A 48 3.35 25.46 12.53
CA ALA A 48 3.12 26.70 13.27
C ALA A 48 3.10 26.48 14.80
N LEU A 49 2.32 25.50 15.27
CA LEU A 49 2.22 25.19 16.71
C LEU A 49 3.55 24.70 17.28
N ALA A 50 4.22 23.77 16.60
CA ALA A 50 5.52 23.26 17.04
C ALA A 50 6.58 24.38 17.06
N GLY A 51 6.55 25.30 16.09
CA GLY A 51 7.43 26.46 16.07
C GLY A 51 7.22 27.40 17.27
N ILE A 52 5.97 27.71 17.59
CA ILE A 52 5.61 28.54 18.76
C ILE A 52 6.05 27.86 20.07
N LEU A 53 5.78 26.56 20.21
CA LEU A 53 6.16 25.80 21.41
C LEU A 53 7.68 25.77 21.60
N MET A 54 8.45 25.55 20.55
CA MET A 54 9.92 25.57 20.62
C MET A 54 10.45 26.97 20.95
N ALA A 55 9.87 28.03 20.38
CA ALA A 55 10.25 29.41 20.69
C ALA A 55 9.99 29.76 22.18
N LEU A 56 8.86 29.30 22.73
CA LEU A 56 8.53 29.45 24.15
C LEU A 56 9.50 28.65 25.05
N GLN A 57 9.83 27.41 24.68
CA GLN A 57 10.78 26.59 25.44
C GLN A 57 12.15 27.26 25.55
N GLN A 58 12.64 27.87 24.46
CA GLN A 58 13.92 28.58 24.45
C GLN A 58 13.91 29.83 25.35
N HIS A 59 12.78 30.52 25.44
CA HIS A 59 12.63 31.70 26.31
C HIS A 59 12.48 31.33 27.79
N ILE A 60 11.81 30.20 28.10
CA ILE A 60 11.49 29.79 29.49
C ILE A 60 12.57 28.87 30.08
N GLN A 61 13.61 28.51 29.32
CA GLN A 61 14.65 27.52 29.72
C GLN A 61 14.04 26.18 30.17
N LEU A 62 12.94 25.77 29.56
CA LEU A 62 12.28 24.51 29.89
C LEU A 62 13.06 23.35 29.26
N GLU A 63 14.01 22.77 29.98
CA GLU A 63 14.72 21.57 29.55
C GLU A 63 13.81 20.34 29.67
N THR A 64 12.99 20.12 28.63
CA THR A 64 12.22 18.89 28.50
C THR A 64 12.85 18.03 27.40
N GLY A 65 12.88 16.70 27.58
CA GLY A 65 13.27 15.76 26.53
C GLY A 65 12.41 15.84 25.26
N LEU A 66 11.32 16.62 25.29
CA LEU A 66 10.42 16.87 24.17
C LEU A 66 11.04 17.74 23.06
N THR A 67 12.04 18.57 23.37
CA THR A 67 12.59 19.55 22.41
C THR A 67 13.20 18.87 21.19
N GLY A 68 13.91 17.76 21.38
CA GLY A 68 14.48 16.98 20.28
C GLY A 68 13.42 16.34 19.37
N PHE A 69 12.36 15.81 19.98
CA PHE A 69 11.23 15.21 19.28
C PHE A 69 10.45 16.24 18.46
N LEU A 70 10.05 17.36 19.07
CA LEU A 70 9.33 18.45 18.39
C LEU A 70 10.14 19.02 17.23
N ARG A 71 11.45 19.21 17.42
CA ARG A 71 12.34 19.72 16.37
C ARG A 71 12.43 18.75 15.17
N LYS A 72 12.58 17.45 15.42
CA LYS A 72 12.63 16.43 14.35
C LYS A 72 11.36 16.51 13.49
N TRP A 73 10.20 16.39 14.11
CA TRP A 73 8.93 16.35 13.41
C TRP A 73 8.52 17.70 12.81
N HIS A 74 8.91 18.82 13.41
CA HIS A 74 8.70 20.15 12.83
C HIS A 74 9.43 20.31 11.49
N VAL A 75 10.68 19.86 11.40
CA VAL A 75 11.44 19.92 10.14
C VAL A 75 10.77 19.06 9.07
N GLU A 76 10.42 17.81 9.39
CA GLU A 76 9.75 16.92 8.43
C GLU A 76 8.38 17.46 7.98
N ALA A 77 7.57 17.96 8.92
CA ALA A 77 6.28 18.58 8.60
C ALA A 77 6.44 19.84 7.74
N GLY A 78 7.47 20.65 8.00
CA GLY A 78 7.82 21.82 7.20
C GLY A 78 8.22 21.46 5.76
N VAL A 79 8.93 20.35 5.55
CA VAL A 79 9.26 19.84 4.22
C VAL A 79 8.01 19.39 3.47
N ILE A 80 7.10 18.65 4.14
CA ILE A 80 5.82 18.24 3.54
C ILE A 80 4.99 19.47 3.18
N LEU A 81 4.91 20.47 4.08
CA LEU A 81 4.24 21.75 3.84
C LEU A 81 4.82 22.46 2.61
N GLY A 82 6.14 22.54 2.48
CA GLY A 82 6.82 23.17 1.34
C GLY A 82 6.49 22.48 0.02
N ILE A 83 6.64 21.15 -0.05
CA ILE A 83 6.35 20.38 -1.28
C ILE A 83 4.87 20.44 -1.65
N THR A 84 3.98 20.24 -0.68
CA THR A 84 2.53 20.32 -0.93
C THR A 84 2.09 21.73 -1.31
N GLY A 85 2.72 22.76 -0.74
CA GLY A 85 2.55 24.16 -1.12
C GLY A 85 2.96 24.42 -2.58
N ILE A 86 4.11 23.89 -3.01
CA ILE A 86 4.56 23.98 -4.41
C ILE A 86 3.55 23.29 -5.35
N LEU A 87 3.12 22.06 -5.03
CA LEU A 87 2.14 21.33 -5.85
C LEU A 87 0.78 22.04 -5.89
N HIS A 88 0.34 22.62 -4.77
CA HIS A 88 -0.88 23.43 -4.70
C HIS A 88 -0.75 24.69 -5.57
N PHE A 89 0.37 25.41 -5.46
CA PHE A 89 0.65 26.60 -6.27
C PHE A 89 0.71 26.30 -7.77
N LEU A 90 1.47 25.26 -8.19
CA LEU A 90 1.57 24.83 -9.59
C LEU A 90 0.20 24.45 -10.18
N ARG A 91 -0.68 23.86 -9.36
CA ARG A 91 -2.04 23.53 -9.79
C ARG A 91 -2.95 24.76 -9.90
N HIS A 92 -2.75 25.77 -9.04
CA HIS A 92 -3.49 27.03 -9.07
C HIS A 92 -2.86 28.08 -9.98
N LEU A 93 -1.75 27.79 -10.67
CA LEU A 93 -1.17 28.66 -11.70
C LEU A 93 -2.18 29.07 -12.80
N PRO A 94 -3.05 28.17 -13.30
CA PRO A 94 -4.12 28.52 -14.22
C PRO A 94 -5.17 29.46 -13.60
N TYR A 95 -5.38 29.44 -12.28
CA TYR A 95 -6.27 30.39 -11.59
C TYR A 95 -5.70 31.82 -11.59
N PHE A 96 -4.38 31.97 -11.49
CA PHE A 96 -3.71 33.26 -11.68
C PHE A 96 -3.65 33.68 -13.17
N GLY A 97 -3.67 32.72 -14.09
CA GLY A 97 -3.81 32.96 -15.53
C GLY A 97 -5.26 33.26 -15.99
N SER A 98 -6.27 32.91 -15.19
CA SER A 98 -7.69 33.06 -15.53
C SER A 98 -8.29 34.45 -15.24
N LEU A 99 -7.46 35.47 -14.98
CA LEU A 99 -7.86 36.87 -15.15
C LEU A 99 -8.08 37.24 -16.64
N PHE A 100 -7.65 36.39 -17.57
CA PHE A 100 -7.69 36.64 -19.02
C PHE A 100 -8.30 35.53 -19.89
N ARG A 101 -8.94 34.50 -19.31
CA ARG A 101 -9.59 33.50 -20.15
C ARG A 101 -10.70 32.74 -19.44
N ARG A 102 -11.81 32.61 -20.18
CA ARG A 102 -13.01 31.87 -19.86
C ARG A 102 -13.00 30.66 -20.77
N ASP A 103 -13.00 29.45 -20.22
CA ASP A 103 -13.12 28.23 -21.00
C ASP A 103 -14.12 27.26 -20.35
N GLU A 104 -14.74 26.49 -21.24
CA GLU A 104 -15.97 25.71 -21.14
C GLU A 104 -15.80 24.34 -20.48
N ASP A 105 -16.89 23.81 -19.94
CA ASP A 105 -16.97 22.51 -19.26
C ASP A 105 -16.94 21.33 -20.25
N GLU A 106 -15.97 20.43 -20.09
CA GLU A 106 -16.00 19.09 -20.68
C GLU A 106 -16.80 18.11 -19.79
N GLN A 107 -17.82 17.48 -20.38
CA GLN A 107 -18.55 16.38 -19.78
C GLN A 107 -17.73 15.08 -19.79
N PRO A 108 -17.79 14.25 -18.72
CA PRO A 108 -17.13 12.96 -18.72
C PRO A 108 -17.91 11.97 -19.61
N GLY A 109 -17.24 11.53 -20.68
CA GLY A 109 -17.70 10.45 -21.55
C GLY A 109 -18.06 9.18 -20.77
N ASN A 110 -19.28 8.72 -21.04
CA ASN A 110 -19.87 7.47 -20.58
C ASN A 110 -19.13 6.31 -21.27
N GLU A 111 -18.36 5.53 -20.51
CA GLU A 111 -17.73 4.33 -21.04
C GLU A 111 -18.69 3.15 -20.94
N ASN A 112 -18.94 2.55 -22.10
CA ASN A 112 -19.81 1.40 -22.28
C ASN A 112 -19.47 0.23 -21.35
N ILE A 113 -20.53 -0.34 -20.80
CA ILE A 113 -20.55 -1.55 -19.98
C ILE A 113 -20.12 -2.73 -20.87
N THR A 114 -18.87 -3.17 -20.75
CA THR A 114 -18.47 -4.46 -21.31
C THR A 114 -18.84 -5.57 -20.33
N ALA A 115 -19.69 -6.47 -20.81
CA ALA A 115 -20.27 -7.61 -20.12
C ALA A 115 -19.24 -8.49 -19.40
N ILE A 116 -19.68 -8.96 -18.23
CA ILE A 116 -18.98 -9.78 -17.25
C ILE A 116 -18.83 -11.20 -17.79
N THR A 117 -17.60 -11.74 -17.80
CA THR A 117 -17.35 -13.17 -18.02
C THR A 117 -16.64 -13.84 -16.83
N ALA A 118 -16.51 -13.16 -15.69
CA ALA A 118 -15.91 -13.71 -14.49
C ALA A 118 -17.00 -13.92 -13.42
N HIS A 119 -17.15 -15.14 -12.93
CA HIS A 119 -18.03 -15.45 -11.80
C HIS A 119 -17.61 -14.62 -10.58
N PRO A 120 -18.43 -13.69 -10.07
CA PRO A 120 -18.04 -12.79 -8.98
C PRO A 120 -17.60 -13.53 -7.71
N GLY A 121 -18.12 -14.73 -7.46
CA GLY A 121 -17.71 -15.58 -6.34
C GLY A 121 -16.25 -16.02 -6.37
N VAL A 122 -15.74 -16.47 -7.52
CA VAL A 122 -14.31 -16.86 -7.65
C VAL A 122 -13.42 -15.64 -7.43
N ASN A 123 -13.86 -14.48 -7.91
CA ASN A 123 -13.12 -13.25 -7.71
C ASN A 123 -13.04 -12.85 -6.24
N LEU A 124 -14.17 -12.87 -5.53
CA LEU A 124 -14.23 -12.62 -4.09
C LEU A 124 -13.30 -13.56 -3.32
N PHE A 125 -13.30 -14.85 -3.65
CA PHE A 125 -12.39 -15.81 -3.05
C PHE A 125 -10.91 -15.45 -3.31
N MET A 126 -10.54 -15.16 -4.56
CA MET A 126 -9.16 -14.82 -4.93
C MET A 126 -8.67 -13.51 -4.31
N THR A 127 -9.55 -12.50 -4.21
CA THR A 127 -9.27 -11.25 -3.51
C THR A 127 -9.05 -11.50 -2.02
N GLY A 128 -9.93 -12.28 -1.36
CA GLY A 128 -9.77 -12.65 0.04
C GLY A 128 -8.47 -13.42 0.32
N PHE A 129 -8.19 -14.43 -0.51
CA PHE A 129 -6.95 -15.21 -0.41
C PHE A 129 -5.72 -14.30 -0.52
N THR A 130 -5.64 -13.49 -1.58
CA THR A 130 -4.48 -12.62 -1.83
C THR A 130 -4.33 -11.54 -0.77
N SER A 131 -5.43 -10.90 -0.36
CA SER A 131 -5.45 -9.85 0.66
C SER A 131 -4.91 -10.39 1.99
N THR A 132 -5.39 -11.54 2.46
CA THR A 132 -4.93 -12.15 3.71
C THR A 132 -3.51 -12.72 3.60
N SER A 133 -3.12 -13.30 2.47
CA SER A 133 -1.73 -13.73 2.26
C SER A 133 -0.76 -12.55 2.37
N VAL A 134 -1.05 -11.43 1.70
CA VAL A 134 -0.24 -10.21 1.78
C VAL A 134 -0.27 -9.61 3.19
N GLN A 135 -1.42 -9.64 3.88
CA GLN A 135 -1.54 -9.21 5.27
C GLN A 135 -0.54 -9.93 6.18
N ILE A 136 -0.56 -11.27 6.15
CA ILE A 136 0.30 -12.10 7.02
C ILE A 136 1.77 -11.90 6.68
N LEU A 137 2.12 -11.91 5.39
CA LEU A 137 3.51 -11.79 4.94
C LEU A 137 4.10 -10.41 5.24
N LEU A 138 3.35 -9.32 4.97
CA LEU A 138 3.81 -7.96 5.33
C LEU A 138 3.85 -7.75 6.84
N MET A 139 2.93 -8.36 7.60
CA MET A 139 2.97 -8.30 9.06
C MET A 139 4.26 -8.94 9.60
N ARG A 140 4.66 -10.10 9.07
CA ARG A 140 5.92 -10.76 9.44
C ARG A 140 7.13 -9.86 9.17
N GLU A 141 7.15 -9.19 8.02
CA GLU A 141 8.23 -8.27 7.67
C GLU A 141 8.28 -7.03 8.59
N ILE A 142 7.12 -6.48 8.96
CA ILE A 142 7.04 -5.39 9.94
C ILE A 142 7.53 -5.85 11.30
N MET A 143 7.14 -7.05 11.75
CA MET A 143 7.59 -7.59 13.03
C MET A 143 9.10 -7.84 13.04
N ASN A 144 9.68 -8.29 11.93
CA ASN A 144 11.13 -8.47 11.80
C ASN A 144 11.91 -7.15 11.94
N ILE A 145 11.38 -6.04 11.40
CA ILE A 145 12.06 -4.73 11.44
C ILE A 145 11.75 -3.95 12.72
N ALA A 146 10.51 -4.01 13.22
CA ALA A 146 10.04 -3.25 14.37
C ALA A 146 10.34 -3.93 15.73
N GLY A 147 11.11 -5.01 15.75
CA GLY A 147 11.51 -5.71 16.99
C GLY A 147 10.47 -6.67 17.56
N GLY A 148 9.38 -6.97 16.84
CA GLY A 148 8.50 -8.10 17.10
C GLY A 148 7.62 -8.05 18.37
N TYR A 149 7.51 -6.90 19.05
CA TYR A 149 6.65 -6.75 20.22
C TYR A 149 5.17 -6.55 19.85
N GLU A 150 4.24 -6.92 20.75
CA GLU A 150 2.80 -6.97 20.49
C GLU A 150 2.19 -5.66 19.96
N LEU A 151 2.66 -4.53 20.47
CA LEU A 151 2.20 -3.20 20.03
C LEU A 151 2.46 -2.96 18.53
N SER A 152 3.56 -3.48 17.97
CA SER A 152 3.84 -3.37 16.53
C SER A 152 2.79 -4.13 15.69
N GLY A 153 2.39 -5.32 16.13
CA GLY A 153 1.31 -6.09 15.51
C GLY A 153 -0.06 -5.39 15.62
N GLY A 154 -0.33 -4.78 16.78
CA GLY A 154 -1.54 -3.96 16.99
C GLY A 154 -1.60 -2.74 16.06
N ILE A 155 -0.48 -2.02 15.92
CA ILE A 155 -0.35 -0.89 14.99
C ILE A 155 -0.59 -1.34 13.53
N PHE A 156 -0.03 -2.49 13.15
CA PHE A 156 -0.23 -3.06 11.82
C PHE A 156 -1.68 -3.39 11.54
N LEU A 157 -2.33 -4.16 12.41
CA LEU A 157 -3.73 -4.55 12.24
C LEU A 157 -4.68 -3.35 12.29
N GLY A 158 -4.44 -2.40 13.21
CA GLY A 158 -5.21 -1.16 13.28
C GLY A 158 -5.12 -0.33 11.99
N SER A 159 -3.90 -0.16 11.47
CA SER A 159 -3.66 0.54 10.20
C SER A 159 -4.34 -0.17 9.03
N TRP A 160 -4.26 -1.50 9.00
CA TRP A 160 -4.91 -2.34 7.99
C TRP A 160 -6.43 -2.14 7.94
N LEU A 161 -7.09 -2.19 9.09
CA LEU A 161 -8.54 -2.04 9.19
C LEU A 161 -9.00 -0.62 8.82
N ILE A 162 -8.30 0.41 9.32
CA ILE A 162 -8.62 1.81 9.03
C ILE A 162 -8.51 2.06 7.52
N LEU A 163 -7.40 1.67 6.89
CA LEU A 163 -7.18 1.91 5.46
C LEU A 163 -8.12 1.07 4.57
N SER A 164 -8.41 -0.17 4.95
CA SER A 164 -9.38 -1.00 4.22
C SER A 164 -10.78 -0.42 4.29
N SER A 165 -11.19 0.10 5.46
CA SER A 165 -12.47 0.79 5.62
C SER A 165 -12.55 2.07 4.78
N ALA A 166 -11.45 2.83 4.68
CA ALA A 166 -11.36 4.00 3.81
C ALA A 166 -11.52 3.60 2.34
N GLY A 167 -10.88 2.52 1.89
CA GLY A 167 -11.05 1.96 0.54
C GLY A 167 -12.49 1.59 0.22
N ALA A 168 -13.16 0.91 1.15
CA ALA A 168 -14.57 0.53 1.04
C ALA A 168 -15.50 1.77 0.96
N ALA A 169 -15.25 2.79 1.78
CA ALA A 169 -16.01 4.04 1.75
C ALA A 169 -15.86 4.79 0.41
N ILE A 170 -14.66 4.74 -0.20
CA ILE A 170 -14.37 5.35 -1.50
C ILE A 170 -15.08 4.60 -2.63
N ALA A 171 -15.14 3.27 -2.57
CA ALA A 171 -15.85 2.46 -3.57
C ALA A 171 -17.33 2.81 -3.70
N GLY A 172 -18.00 3.11 -2.58
CA GLY A 172 -19.41 3.51 -2.58
C GLY A 172 -19.69 4.83 -3.32
N ARG A 173 -18.67 5.67 -3.54
CA ARG A 173 -18.77 6.97 -4.22
C ARG A 173 -18.15 6.98 -5.62
N SER A 174 -17.46 5.91 -6.01
CA SER A 174 -16.76 5.82 -7.29
C SER A 174 -17.68 5.31 -8.39
N GLY A 175 -17.59 5.90 -9.59
CA GLY A 175 -18.28 5.42 -10.80
C GLY A 175 -17.57 4.27 -11.51
N LEU A 176 -16.41 3.79 -11.02
CA LEU A 176 -15.68 2.70 -11.64
C LEU A 176 -16.39 1.37 -11.39
N ASN A 177 -16.98 0.78 -12.43
CA ASN A 177 -17.69 -0.51 -12.34
C ASN A 177 -17.05 -1.61 -13.22
N ASN A 178 -16.02 -1.28 -14.01
CA ASN A 178 -15.35 -2.27 -14.85
C ASN A 178 -14.50 -3.21 -14.01
N LEU A 179 -14.96 -4.46 -13.83
CA LEU A 179 -14.29 -5.46 -12.99
C LEU A 179 -12.85 -5.76 -13.42
N SER A 180 -12.55 -5.76 -14.71
CA SER A 180 -11.19 -5.99 -15.21
C SER A 180 -10.24 -4.90 -14.71
N ARG A 181 -10.63 -3.63 -14.83
CA ARG A 181 -9.82 -2.51 -14.33
C ARG A 181 -9.66 -2.56 -12.82
N ILE A 182 -10.70 -2.92 -12.08
CA ILE A 182 -10.66 -3.04 -10.62
C ILE A 182 -9.66 -4.11 -10.19
N ASN A 183 -9.71 -5.30 -10.81
CA ASN A 183 -8.78 -6.40 -10.51
C ASN A 183 -7.35 -6.06 -10.89
N MET A 184 -7.14 -5.36 -12.00
CA MET A 184 -5.82 -4.85 -12.38
C MET A 184 -5.26 -3.89 -11.33
N LEU A 185 -6.09 -3.00 -10.79
CA LEU A 185 -5.69 -2.06 -9.75
C LEU A 185 -5.39 -2.78 -8.44
N PHE A 186 -6.21 -3.76 -8.05
CA PHE A 186 -5.91 -4.60 -6.88
C PHE A 186 -4.58 -5.35 -7.05
N ALA A 187 -4.29 -5.91 -8.23
CA ALA A 187 -3.01 -6.58 -8.50
C ALA A 187 -1.79 -5.65 -8.32
N ALA A 188 -1.95 -4.36 -8.63
CA ALA A 188 -0.90 -3.35 -8.43
C ALA A 188 -0.69 -2.97 -6.95
N GLY A 189 -1.70 -3.16 -6.08
CA GLY A 189 -1.67 -2.80 -4.67
C GLY A 189 -0.54 -3.46 -3.89
N PRO A 190 -0.48 -4.82 -3.82
CA PRO A 190 0.60 -5.54 -3.16
C PRO A 190 1.99 -5.18 -3.70
N VAL A 191 2.14 -5.04 -5.02
CA VAL A 191 3.41 -4.62 -5.65
C VAL A 191 3.84 -3.25 -5.14
N ALA A 192 2.93 -2.27 -5.16
CA ALA A 192 3.20 -0.92 -4.68
C ALA A 192 3.54 -0.90 -3.18
N SER A 193 2.83 -1.69 -2.35
CA SER A 193 3.14 -1.83 -0.93
C SER A 193 4.51 -2.48 -0.70
N SER A 194 4.89 -3.53 -1.44
CA SER A 194 6.25 -4.11 -1.36
C SER A 194 7.34 -3.12 -1.74
N VAL A 195 7.11 -2.27 -2.74
CA VAL A 195 8.05 -1.21 -3.11
C VAL A 195 8.14 -0.14 -2.01
N PHE A 196 7.00 0.27 -1.46
CA PHE A 196 6.95 1.21 -0.33
C PHE A 196 7.67 0.66 0.88
N PHE A 197 7.55 -0.63 1.17
CA PHE A 197 8.28 -1.29 2.26
C PHE A 197 9.79 -1.07 2.13
N LEU A 198 10.36 -1.43 0.99
CA LEU A 198 11.80 -1.34 0.76
C LEU A 198 12.28 0.11 0.78
N LEU A 199 11.52 1.00 0.14
CA LEU A 199 11.86 2.41 0.04
C LEU A 199 11.83 3.07 1.42
N LEU A 200 10.77 2.84 2.20
CA LEU A 200 10.66 3.40 3.55
C LEU A 200 11.73 2.83 4.48
N ALA A 201 11.97 1.51 4.43
CA ALA A 201 12.97 0.88 5.28
C ALA A 201 14.36 1.44 4.99
N ARG A 202 14.66 1.77 3.74
CA ARG A 202 15.94 2.34 3.34
C ARG A 202 16.12 3.83 3.63
N LEU A 203 15.03 4.59 3.64
CA LEU A 203 15.10 6.04 3.77
C LEU A 203 14.93 6.52 5.21
N PHE A 204 14.17 5.78 6.04
CA PHE A 204 13.77 6.23 7.37
C PHE A 204 14.27 5.35 8.50
N LEU A 205 14.68 4.11 8.24
CA LEU A 205 15.11 3.19 9.27
C LEU A 205 16.63 3.00 9.22
N ASP A 206 17.24 3.13 10.39
CA ASP A 206 18.66 2.85 10.57
C ASP A 206 18.83 1.36 10.90
N ALA A 207 19.77 0.71 10.20
CA ALA A 207 19.99 -0.72 10.35
C ALA A 207 20.53 -1.03 11.76
N GLY A 208 19.84 -1.93 12.47
CA GLY A 208 20.21 -2.34 13.84
C GLY A 208 19.56 -1.49 14.95
N GLU A 209 18.78 -0.47 14.60
CA GLU A 209 17.96 0.28 15.56
C GLU A 209 16.50 -0.19 15.50
N ILE A 210 15.85 -0.31 16.66
CA ILE A 210 14.42 -0.60 16.74
C ILE A 210 13.68 0.74 16.55
N PRO A 211 12.80 0.87 15.54
CA PRO A 211 12.06 2.12 15.31
C PRO A 211 11.17 2.47 16.49
N SER A 212 11.00 3.77 16.72
CA SER A 212 10.07 4.25 17.73
C SER A 212 8.61 3.92 17.37
N ILE A 213 7.71 4.01 18.35
CA ILE A 213 6.27 3.74 18.17
C ILE A 213 5.67 4.62 17.07
N LEU A 214 6.00 5.92 17.06
CA LEU A 214 5.45 6.85 16.08
C LEU A 214 6.01 6.60 14.68
N GLU A 215 7.30 6.28 14.57
CA GLU A 215 7.91 5.89 13.30
C GLU A 215 7.28 4.60 12.77
N THR A 216 7.08 3.60 13.61
CA THR A 216 6.40 2.35 13.26
C THR A 216 4.96 2.61 12.78
N LEU A 217 4.22 3.49 13.45
CA LEU A 217 2.86 3.87 13.05
C LEU A 217 2.84 4.56 11.68
N VAL A 218 3.68 5.59 11.48
CA VAL A 218 3.73 6.34 10.22
C VAL A 218 4.21 5.45 9.08
N PHE A 219 5.25 4.65 9.32
CA PHE A 219 5.78 3.66 8.37
C PHE A 219 4.68 2.72 7.91
N THR A 220 3.96 2.12 8.86
CA THR A 220 2.94 1.10 8.58
C THR A 220 1.73 1.70 7.86
N LEU A 221 1.29 2.90 8.24
CA LEU A 221 0.21 3.59 7.53
C LEU A 221 0.55 3.88 6.06
N ILE A 222 1.75 4.40 5.80
CA ILE A 222 2.19 4.73 4.43
C ILE A 222 2.34 3.44 3.61
N LEU A 223 3.02 2.44 4.17
CA LEU A 223 3.23 1.13 3.56
C LEU A 223 1.92 0.46 3.11
N LEU A 224 0.92 0.43 3.99
CA LEU A 224 -0.31 -0.31 3.78
C LEU A 224 -1.31 0.44 2.90
N THR A 225 -1.10 1.73 2.67
CA THR A 225 -2.02 2.58 1.89
C THR A 225 -2.38 1.98 0.53
N PRO A 226 -1.43 1.54 -0.33
CA PRO A 226 -1.78 0.99 -1.65
C PRO A 226 -2.62 -0.29 -1.56
N VAL A 227 -2.17 -1.30 -0.81
CA VAL A 227 -2.86 -2.60 -0.75
C VAL A 227 -4.21 -2.51 -0.02
N CYS A 228 -4.27 -1.84 1.13
CA CYS A 228 -5.50 -1.81 1.95
C CYS A 228 -6.60 -0.99 1.29
N LEU A 229 -6.29 0.19 0.73
CA LEU A 229 -7.29 0.99 0.02
C LEU A 229 -7.87 0.21 -1.17
N LEU A 230 -7.01 -0.44 -1.95
CA LEU A 230 -7.44 -1.20 -3.13
C LEU A 230 -8.19 -2.49 -2.74
N SER A 231 -7.83 -3.13 -1.63
CA SER A 231 -8.52 -4.30 -1.11
C SER A 231 -9.96 -3.97 -0.70
N GLY A 232 -10.14 -3.00 0.19
CA GLY A 232 -11.48 -2.57 0.62
C GLY A 232 -12.32 -2.02 -0.54
N PHE A 233 -11.69 -1.32 -1.48
CA PHE A 233 -12.37 -0.83 -2.68
C PHE A 233 -12.87 -1.98 -3.56
N THR A 234 -12.01 -2.97 -3.81
CA THR A 234 -12.31 -4.11 -4.68
C THR A 234 -13.42 -4.98 -4.08
N PHE A 235 -13.37 -5.24 -2.77
CA PHE A 235 -14.40 -5.99 -2.07
C PHE A 235 -15.81 -5.40 -2.30
N VAL A 236 -15.98 -4.10 -2.07
CA VAL A 236 -17.30 -3.44 -2.24
C VAL A 236 -17.77 -3.53 -3.69
N LYS A 237 -16.89 -3.33 -4.67
CA LYS A 237 -17.26 -3.41 -6.09
C LYS A 237 -17.60 -4.82 -6.56
N LEU A 238 -16.88 -5.83 -6.08
CA LEU A 238 -17.20 -7.23 -6.35
C LEU A 238 -18.51 -7.65 -5.69
N MET A 239 -18.79 -7.15 -4.48
CA MET A 239 -20.04 -7.39 -3.79
C MET A 239 -21.24 -6.82 -4.57
N VAL A 240 -21.13 -5.59 -5.08
CA VAL A 240 -22.16 -4.99 -5.95
C VAL A 240 -22.33 -5.80 -7.23
N ALA A 241 -21.23 -6.18 -7.89
CA ALA A 241 -21.30 -6.99 -9.11
C ALA A 241 -21.94 -8.39 -8.87
N ALA A 242 -21.67 -9.02 -7.72
CA ALA A 242 -22.27 -10.30 -7.35
C ALA A 242 -23.77 -10.21 -7.04
N ARG A 243 -24.20 -9.07 -6.48
CA ARG A 243 -25.62 -8.76 -6.29
C ARG A 243 -26.31 -8.60 -7.64
N ASP A 244 -25.69 -7.87 -8.56
CA ASP A 244 -26.27 -7.57 -9.87
C ASP A 244 -26.29 -8.79 -10.81
N SER A 245 -25.31 -9.71 -10.71
CA SER A 245 -25.24 -10.90 -11.57
C SER A 245 -26.14 -12.04 -11.10
N ASP A 246 -26.05 -12.40 -9.82
CA ASP A 246 -26.61 -13.66 -9.29
C ASP A 246 -27.58 -13.40 -8.13
N GLY A 247 -27.96 -12.15 -7.86
CA GLY A 247 -28.83 -11.78 -6.74
C GLY A 247 -28.20 -12.05 -5.37
N SER A 248 -26.88 -12.16 -5.28
CA SER A 248 -26.20 -12.56 -4.03
C SER A 248 -26.38 -11.51 -2.92
N VAL A 249 -26.73 -11.98 -1.73
CA VAL A 249 -26.82 -11.17 -0.52
C VAL A 249 -25.41 -10.76 -0.07
N PRO A 250 -25.18 -9.54 0.45
CA PRO A 250 -23.85 -9.10 0.88
C PRO A 250 -23.13 -10.07 1.84
N GLY A 251 -23.88 -10.71 2.74
CA GLY A 251 -23.33 -11.71 3.67
C GLY A 251 -22.73 -12.95 2.97
N LYS A 252 -23.28 -13.36 1.82
CA LYS A 252 -22.72 -14.46 1.02
C LYS A 252 -21.39 -14.04 0.38
N SER A 253 -21.32 -12.83 -0.17
CA SER A 253 -20.09 -12.29 -0.76
C SER A 253 -18.98 -12.16 0.28
N PHE A 254 -19.31 -11.68 1.48
CA PHE A 254 -18.40 -11.61 2.62
C PHE A 254 -17.91 -12.99 3.06
N SER A 255 -18.81 -13.99 3.14
CA SER A 255 -18.44 -15.36 3.50
C SER A 255 -17.47 -15.99 2.50
N VAL A 256 -17.68 -15.78 1.20
CA VAL A 256 -16.79 -16.31 0.14
C VAL A 256 -15.40 -15.67 0.20
N GLU A 257 -15.33 -14.35 0.36
CA GLU A 257 -14.05 -13.65 0.56
C GLU A 257 -13.34 -14.14 1.83
N THR A 258 -14.06 -14.22 2.95
CA THR A 258 -13.53 -14.70 4.23
C THR A 258 -13.00 -16.14 4.11
N THR A 259 -13.69 -16.99 3.34
CA THR A 259 -13.23 -18.36 3.08
C THR A 259 -11.88 -18.36 2.36
N GLY A 260 -11.71 -17.50 1.36
CA GLY A 260 -10.41 -17.29 0.70
C GLY A 260 -9.33 -16.87 1.69
N GLY A 261 -9.65 -15.93 2.59
CA GLY A 261 -8.75 -15.48 3.64
C GLY A 261 -8.36 -16.57 4.65
N ILE A 262 -9.30 -17.40 5.09
CA ILE A 262 -9.03 -18.54 5.98
C ILE A 262 -8.09 -19.54 5.31
N VAL A 263 -8.36 -19.89 4.05
CA VAL A 263 -7.49 -20.80 3.28
C VAL A 263 -6.10 -20.21 3.13
N ALA A 264 -5.99 -18.91 2.83
CA ALA A 264 -4.70 -18.22 2.80
C ALA A 264 -4.00 -18.27 4.16
N GLY A 265 -4.71 -18.03 5.26
CA GLY A 265 -4.16 -18.11 6.62
C GLY A 265 -3.54 -19.47 6.92
N ILE A 266 -4.24 -20.56 6.60
CA ILE A 266 -3.74 -21.92 6.79
C ILE A 266 -2.52 -22.19 5.91
N VAL A 267 -2.64 -21.91 4.60
CA VAL A 267 -1.58 -22.20 3.61
C VAL A 267 -0.31 -21.40 3.91
N ILE A 268 -0.43 -20.09 4.13
CA ILE A 268 0.72 -19.22 4.40
C ILE A 268 1.36 -19.56 5.74
N THR A 269 0.60 -19.87 6.78
CA THR A 269 1.17 -20.26 8.09
C THR A 269 1.99 -21.54 7.98
N ILE A 270 1.50 -22.55 7.26
CA ILE A 270 2.25 -23.80 7.05
C ILE A 270 3.52 -23.53 6.23
N LEU A 271 3.42 -22.79 5.12
CA LEU A 271 4.59 -22.53 4.26
C LEU A 271 5.66 -21.68 4.95
N THR A 272 5.24 -20.70 5.77
CA THR A 272 6.16 -19.83 6.52
C THR A 272 6.75 -20.49 7.78
N SER A 273 6.39 -21.72 8.12
CA SER A 273 6.90 -22.46 9.28
C SER A 273 8.32 -23.02 9.11
N GLY A 274 9.08 -22.50 8.14
CA GLY A 274 10.45 -22.90 7.83
C GLY A 274 10.61 -23.67 6.51
N ILE A 275 9.56 -23.72 5.67
CA ILE A 275 9.60 -24.32 4.33
C ILE A 275 10.05 -23.29 3.28
N LEU A 276 9.37 -22.14 3.24
CA LEU A 276 9.64 -21.06 2.29
C LEU A 276 9.82 -19.73 3.01
N ASN A 277 10.64 -18.85 2.43
CA ASN A 277 10.86 -17.52 2.97
C ASN A 277 9.70 -16.57 2.62
N THR A 278 9.60 -15.49 3.39
CA THR A 278 8.48 -14.53 3.38
C THR A 278 8.44 -13.77 2.07
N TRP A 279 9.59 -13.32 1.54
CA TRP A 279 9.65 -12.63 0.25
C TRP A 279 9.35 -13.56 -0.93
N GLU A 280 9.80 -14.81 -0.89
CA GLU A 280 9.47 -15.82 -1.91
C GLU A 280 7.96 -16.05 -1.99
N LEU A 281 7.30 -16.21 -0.83
CA LEU A 281 5.85 -16.38 -0.73
C LEU A 281 5.09 -15.12 -1.14
N LEU A 282 5.61 -13.93 -0.82
CA LEU A 282 4.97 -12.66 -1.17
C LEU A 282 4.97 -12.47 -2.69
N ILE A 283 6.12 -12.68 -3.34
CA ILE A 283 6.26 -12.60 -4.79
C ILE A 283 5.42 -13.67 -5.47
N THR A 284 5.44 -14.90 -4.96
CA THR A 284 4.61 -16.00 -5.47
C THR A 284 3.12 -15.65 -5.39
N THR A 285 2.66 -15.11 -4.27
CA THR A 285 1.27 -14.66 -4.08
C THR A 285 0.88 -13.58 -5.10
N ILE A 286 1.76 -12.59 -5.31
CA ILE A 286 1.57 -11.53 -6.30
C ILE A 286 1.46 -12.11 -7.71
N ILE A 287 2.37 -13.02 -8.08
CA ILE A 287 2.38 -13.67 -9.39
C ILE A 287 1.09 -14.48 -9.60
N LEU A 288 0.64 -15.22 -8.59
CA LEU A 288 -0.59 -16.01 -8.67
C LEU A 288 -1.81 -15.14 -8.93
N TYR A 289 -1.91 -13.98 -8.27
CA TYR A 289 -3.03 -13.06 -8.53
C TYR A 289 -2.93 -12.38 -9.90
N ILE A 290 -1.73 -12.01 -10.33
CA ILE A 290 -1.50 -11.49 -11.70
C ILE A 290 -1.89 -12.55 -12.74
N ALA A 291 -1.50 -13.80 -12.53
CA ALA A 291 -1.87 -14.93 -13.39
C ALA A 291 -3.38 -15.11 -13.45
N TYR A 292 -4.06 -15.07 -12.30
CA TYR A 292 -5.52 -15.08 -12.20
C TYR A 292 -6.15 -13.94 -13.01
N TYR A 293 -5.67 -12.71 -12.88
CA TYR A 293 -6.17 -11.57 -13.64
C TYR A 293 -6.02 -11.78 -15.16
N PHE A 294 -4.84 -12.17 -15.65
CA PHE A 294 -4.61 -12.35 -17.07
C PHE A 294 -5.45 -13.49 -17.65
N LEU A 295 -5.48 -14.65 -16.97
CA LEU A 295 -6.24 -15.82 -17.41
C LEU A 295 -7.76 -15.57 -17.41
N THR A 296 -8.25 -14.72 -16.51
CA THR A 296 -9.69 -14.44 -16.39
C THR A 296 -10.16 -13.31 -17.32
N TYR A 297 -9.38 -12.24 -17.45
CA TYR A 297 -9.85 -11.00 -18.08
C TYR A 297 -9.19 -10.67 -19.42
N ARG A 298 -8.00 -11.18 -19.71
CA ARG A 298 -7.21 -10.77 -20.90
C ARG A 298 -7.05 -11.89 -21.92
N ILE A 299 -6.87 -13.12 -21.46
CA ILE A 299 -6.55 -14.25 -22.32
C ILE A 299 -7.82 -15.01 -22.66
N LYS A 300 -8.14 -15.10 -23.95
CA LYS A 300 -9.25 -15.90 -24.48
C LYS A 300 -8.70 -17.01 -25.36
N GLY A 301 -9.27 -18.21 -25.25
CA GLY A 301 -8.88 -19.39 -26.03
C GLY A 301 -7.97 -20.37 -25.28
N LYS A 302 -8.04 -21.66 -25.65
CA LYS A 302 -7.38 -22.75 -24.93
C LYS A 302 -5.85 -22.71 -25.04
N LEU A 303 -5.32 -22.46 -26.23
CA LEU A 303 -3.87 -22.48 -26.48
C LEU A 303 -3.15 -21.29 -25.80
N PRO A 304 -3.60 -20.01 -25.94
CA PRO A 304 -3.01 -18.89 -25.21
C PRO A 304 -3.13 -19.02 -23.68
N ALA A 305 -4.21 -19.63 -23.18
CA ALA A 305 -4.38 -19.88 -21.75
C ALA A 305 -3.38 -20.94 -21.24
N LEU A 306 -3.11 -21.98 -22.02
CA LEU A 306 -2.10 -22.99 -21.68
C LEU A 306 -0.69 -22.38 -21.67
N THR A 307 -0.33 -21.60 -22.68
CA THR A 307 0.98 -20.94 -22.74
C THR A 307 1.18 -19.98 -21.57
N ALA A 308 0.16 -19.21 -21.19
CA ALA A 308 0.23 -18.33 -20.04
C ALA A 308 0.37 -19.09 -18.72
N LYS A 309 -0.35 -20.21 -18.54
CA LYS A 309 -0.17 -21.08 -17.37
C LYS A 309 1.26 -21.58 -17.25
N ILE A 310 1.83 -22.08 -18.36
CA ILE A 310 3.23 -22.54 -18.39
C ILE A 310 4.18 -21.39 -18.05
N PHE A 311 3.97 -20.21 -18.64
CA PHE A 311 4.78 -19.03 -18.35
C PHE A 311 4.76 -18.65 -16.87
N PHE A 312 3.57 -18.54 -16.26
CA PHE A 312 3.47 -18.20 -14.83
C PHE A 312 4.01 -19.30 -13.92
N LEU A 313 3.85 -20.57 -14.28
CA LEU A 313 4.46 -21.69 -13.54
C LEU A 313 5.99 -21.63 -13.59
N LEU A 314 6.57 -21.34 -14.76
CA LEU A 314 8.02 -21.14 -14.90
C LEU A 314 8.50 -19.93 -14.09
N LEU A 315 7.72 -18.85 -14.07
CA LEU A 315 8.05 -17.66 -13.27
C LEU A 315 8.05 -17.98 -11.76
N ILE A 316 7.03 -18.71 -11.27
CA ILE A 316 6.96 -19.15 -9.87
C ILE A 316 8.13 -20.08 -9.57
N PHE A 317 8.41 -21.05 -10.44
CA PHE A 317 9.54 -21.95 -10.28
C PHE A 317 10.87 -21.19 -10.18
N LEU A 318 11.08 -20.19 -11.03
CA LEU A 318 12.26 -19.32 -10.99
C LEU A 318 12.37 -18.57 -9.66
N VAL A 319 11.27 -18.02 -9.14
CA VAL A 319 11.27 -17.31 -7.85
C VAL A 319 11.66 -18.23 -6.69
N LEU A 320 11.20 -19.49 -6.71
CA LEU A 320 11.47 -20.47 -5.66
C LEU A 320 12.91 -21.00 -5.67
N ILE A 321 13.62 -20.94 -6.81
CA ILE A 321 15.02 -21.39 -6.91
C ILE A 321 16.04 -20.25 -6.80
N ALA A 322 15.62 -18.99 -7.01
CA ALA A 322 16.53 -17.85 -7.13
C ALA A 322 16.91 -17.21 -5.77
N ASP A 323 16.62 -17.86 -4.64
CA ASP A 323 16.83 -17.35 -3.26
C ASP A 323 16.45 -15.86 -3.15
N THR A 324 15.24 -15.52 -3.58
CA THR A 324 14.85 -14.11 -3.72
C THR A 324 14.96 -13.34 -2.40
N ASP A 325 14.71 -13.98 -1.26
CA ASP A 325 14.85 -13.37 0.07
C ASP A 325 16.24 -12.75 0.27
N LYS A 326 17.30 -13.44 -0.16
CA LYS A 326 18.68 -12.94 -0.07
C LYS A 326 18.86 -11.60 -0.78
N LEU A 327 18.23 -11.43 -1.94
CA LEU A 327 18.27 -10.18 -2.69
C LEU A 327 17.56 -9.05 -1.93
N PHE A 328 16.36 -9.30 -1.39
CA PHE A 328 15.62 -8.30 -0.61
C PHE A 328 16.34 -7.94 0.70
N ARG A 329 16.89 -8.92 1.42
CA ARG A 329 17.72 -8.67 2.62
C ARG A 329 18.98 -7.88 2.30
N GLN A 330 19.64 -8.15 1.17
CA GLN A 330 20.81 -7.38 0.74
C GLN A 330 20.46 -5.92 0.40
N ILE A 331 19.26 -5.68 -0.16
CA ILE A 331 18.75 -4.32 -0.35
C ILE A 331 18.53 -3.66 1.01
N LEU A 332 17.90 -4.34 1.98
CA LEU A 332 17.62 -3.80 3.30
C LEU A 332 18.89 -3.51 4.13
N LEU A 333 19.91 -4.37 4.01
CA LEU A 333 21.15 -4.31 4.78
C LEU A 333 22.35 -4.03 3.87
N PRO A 334 22.55 -2.78 3.39
CA PRO A 334 23.63 -2.44 2.45
C PRO A 334 25.04 -2.55 3.05
N ALA A 335 25.16 -2.42 4.37
CA ALA A 335 26.45 -2.32 5.04
C ALA A 335 27.20 -3.66 5.16
N VAL A 336 26.51 -4.78 4.89
CA VAL A 336 27.06 -6.13 5.05
C VAL A 336 26.75 -6.99 3.83
N LYS A 337 27.60 -7.98 3.55
CA LYS A 337 27.35 -8.95 2.49
C LYS A 337 26.55 -10.12 3.04
N ILE A 338 25.31 -10.27 2.58
CA ILE A 338 24.42 -11.34 3.02
C ILE A 338 24.90 -12.67 2.41
N THR A 339 25.20 -13.66 3.26
CA THR A 339 25.61 -15.00 2.82
C THR A 339 24.41 -15.95 2.74
N GLU A 340 23.55 -15.90 3.74
CA GLU A 340 22.43 -16.82 3.93
C GLU A 340 21.28 -16.10 4.67
N THR A 341 20.04 -16.45 4.35
CA THR A 341 18.85 -15.99 5.08
C THR A 341 17.83 -17.11 5.15
N ARG A 342 17.13 -17.21 6.28
CA ARG A 342 16.14 -18.25 6.51
C ARG A 342 15.05 -17.75 7.46
N ASP A 343 13.81 -17.95 7.06
CA ASP A 343 12.68 -17.73 7.95
C ASP A 343 12.42 -18.90 8.90
N THR A 344 12.05 -18.53 10.12
CA THR A 344 11.64 -19.44 11.20
C THR A 344 10.24 -19.07 11.68
N PRO A 345 9.60 -19.90 12.53
CA PRO A 345 8.36 -19.51 13.19
C PRO A 345 8.47 -18.23 14.04
N TYR A 346 9.68 -17.85 14.47
CA TYR A 346 9.93 -16.70 15.35
C TYR A 346 10.37 -15.44 14.60
N GLY A 347 10.61 -15.52 13.30
CA GLY A 347 11.11 -14.41 12.49
C GLY A 347 12.23 -14.84 11.54
N ASN A 348 12.89 -13.85 10.93
CA ASN A 348 13.96 -14.07 9.97
C ASN A 348 15.33 -14.13 10.63
N ILE A 349 16.15 -15.12 10.27
CA ILE A 349 17.56 -15.21 10.64
C ILE A 349 18.40 -14.96 9.40
N THR A 350 19.27 -13.96 9.45
CA THR A 350 20.16 -13.60 8.34
C THR A 350 21.62 -13.64 8.79
N ARG A 351 22.44 -14.36 8.03
CA ARG A 351 23.89 -14.45 8.22
C ARG A 351 24.59 -13.54 7.21
N ALA A 352 25.52 -12.74 7.69
CA ALA A 352 26.27 -11.79 6.87
C ALA A 352 27.76 -11.78 7.21
N SER A 353 28.59 -11.33 6.26
CA SER A 353 30.01 -11.06 6.44
C SER A 353 30.30 -9.58 6.21
N TYR A 354 31.22 -9.02 6.99
CA TYR A 354 31.75 -7.67 6.82
C TYR A 354 32.82 -7.62 5.73
#